data_AF-A0A1Y1Y8Z3-F1
#
_entry.id   AF-A0A1Y1Y8Z3-F1
#
_cell.length_a   1.000
_cell.length_b   1.000
_cell.length_c   1.000
_cell.angle_alpha   90.00
_cell.angle_beta   90.00
_cell.angle_gamma   90.00
#
_symmetry.space_group_name_H-M   'P 1'
#
loop_
_entity.id
_entity.type
_entity.pdbx_description
1 polymer ?
#
loop_
_entity_poly.entity_id
_entity_poly.type
_entity_poly.pdbx_seq_one_letter_code
_entity_poly.pdbx_strand_id
1 'polypeptide(L)'
;VEFCNVTISHRHNGHDEAIITQIRLPTTSWNGRLQAVGGGGFIAGLFGYMFIAMDAAIAEGYAATSTNAGIYATDINGGDAYTWASLEPGNVDTHRVEDFAYRSLGD
;
A
#
# COMPACT_ATOMS: atom_id res chain seq x y z
N VAL A 1 -13.14 15.70 -5.42
CA VAL A 1 -14.22 14.73 -5.13
C VAL A 1 -14.42 14.72 -3.63
N GLU A 2 -15.65 14.71 -3.13
CA GLU A 2 -15.90 14.45 -1.72
C GLU A 2 -15.81 12.93 -1.48
N PHE A 3 -15.01 12.51 -0.50
CA PHE A 3 -14.81 11.10 -0.22
C PHE A 3 -14.63 10.86 1.29
N CYS A 4 -14.99 9.65 1.73
CA CYS A 4 -14.64 9.15 3.05
C CYS A 4 -13.28 8.44 2.97
N ASN A 5 -12.36 8.78 3.88
CA ASN A 5 -11.07 8.11 4.01
C ASN A 5 -11.13 7.13 5.18
N VAL A 6 -10.96 5.85 4.89
CA VAL A 6 -10.84 4.78 5.88
C VAL A 6 -9.40 4.30 5.86
N THR A 7 -8.74 4.32 7.02
CA THR A 7 -7.40 3.76 7.19
C THR A 7 -7.48 2.60 8.16
N ILE A 8 -7.00 1.44 7.71
CA ILE A 8 -6.93 0.22 8.49
C ILE A 8 -5.45 -0.04 8.78
N SER A 9 -5.16 -0.41 10.04
CA SER A 9 -3.85 -0.90 10.43
C SER A 9 -4.01 -2.30 10.99
N HIS A 10 -3.24 -3.24 10.44
CA HIS A 10 -3.19 -4.63 10.89
C HIS A 10 -1.78 -5.19 10.74
N ARG A 11 -1.62 -6.44 11.16
CA ARG A 11 -0.36 -7.19 11.06
C ARG A 11 -0.67 -8.67 10.92
N HIS A 12 0.27 -9.42 10.37
CA HIS A 12 0.16 -10.87 10.37
C HIS A 12 0.48 -11.46 11.74
N ASN A 13 -0.17 -12.58 12.08
CA ASN A 13 0.03 -13.25 13.37
C ASN A 13 1.50 -13.65 13.54
N GLY A 14 2.11 -13.23 14.66
CA GLY A 14 3.50 -13.56 14.99
C GLY A 14 4.53 -12.59 14.40
N HIS A 15 4.09 -11.53 13.73
CA HIS A 15 4.98 -10.55 13.12
C HIS A 15 4.72 -9.13 13.66
N ASP A 16 5.63 -8.21 13.36
CA ASP A 16 5.70 -6.87 13.97
C ASP A 16 5.50 -5.71 12.98
N GLU A 17 5.24 -6.01 11.71
CA GLU A 17 4.89 -5.00 10.73
C GLU A 17 3.60 -4.25 11.10
N ALA A 18 3.50 -3.02 10.61
CA ALA A 18 2.25 -2.25 10.61
C ALA A 18 1.80 -2.09 9.16
N ILE A 19 1.00 -3.03 8.69
CA ILE A 19 0.39 -2.95 7.36
C ILE A 19 -0.72 -1.91 7.44
N ILE A 20 -0.63 -0.92 6.57
CA ILE A 20 -1.60 0.15 6.43
C ILE A 20 -2.31 -0.03 5.11
N THR A 21 -3.63 -0.17 5.15
CA THR A 21 -4.50 -0.15 3.98
C THR A 21 -5.36 1.10 4.03
N GLN A 22 -5.22 1.97 3.03
CA GLN A 22 -6.07 3.15 2.87
C GLN A 22 -7.15 2.87 1.82
N ILE A 23 -8.38 3.28 2.11
CA ILE A 23 -9.53 3.17 1.23
C ILE A 23 -10.18 4.55 1.12
N ARG A 24 -10.32 5.06 -0.11
CA ARG A 24 -11.03 6.30 -0.41
C ARG A 24 -12.35 5.96 -1.10
N LEU A 25 -13.46 6.32 -0.45
CA LEU A 25 -14.81 6.00 -0.89
C LEU A 25 -15.51 7.27 -1.37
N PRO A 26 -15.78 7.45 -2.67
CA PRO A 26 -16.55 8.60 -3.14
C PRO A 26 -17.96 8.58 -2.54
N THR A 27 -18.39 9.67 -1.93
CA THR A 27 -19.63 9.69 -1.13
C THR A 27 -20.90 9.80 -1.98
N THR A 28 -20.79 10.40 -3.17
CA THR A 28 -21.95 10.72 -4.03
C THR A 28 -21.85 10.15 -5.44
N SER A 29 -20.65 9.74 -5.88
CA SER A 29 -20.37 9.37 -7.27
C SER A 29 -19.87 7.92 -7.43
N TRP A 30 -20.14 7.05 -6.46
CA TRP A 30 -19.67 5.66 -6.54
C TRP A 30 -20.36 4.90 -7.69
N ASN A 31 -19.57 4.35 -8.59
CA ASN A 31 -20.01 3.63 -9.78
C ASN A 31 -20.17 2.11 -9.54
N GLY A 32 -20.06 1.65 -8.29
CA GLY A 32 -20.16 0.24 -7.91
C GLY A 32 -18.88 -0.58 -8.10
N ARG A 33 -17.75 0.05 -8.44
CA ARG A 33 -16.47 -0.63 -8.70
C ARG A 33 -15.40 -0.26 -7.69
N LEU A 34 -14.46 -1.19 -7.49
CA LEU A 34 -13.25 -1.03 -6.70
C LEU A 34 -12.03 -1.02 -7.63
N GLN A 35 -11.07 -0.15 -7.35
CA GLN A 35 -9.76 -0.15 -7.99
C GLN A 35 -8.67 -0.18 -6.92
N ALA A 36 -7.90 -1.27 -6.89
CA ALA A 36 -6.68 -1.35 -6.08
C ALA A 36 -5.52 -0.69 -6.84
N VAL A 37 -4.90 0.29 -6.21
CA VAL A 37 -3.72 1.01 -6.70
C VAL A 37 -2.50 0.39 -6.04
N GLY A 38 -1.65 -0.21 -6.87
CA GLY A 38 -0.40 -0.84 -6.43
C GLY A 38 0.69 0.17 -6.09
N GLY A 39 1.92 -0.30 -6.15
CA GLY A 39 3.12 0.47 -5.86
C GLY A 39 3.97 0.79 -7.09
N GLY A 40 5.24 1.11 -6.84
CA GLY A 40 6.26 1.32 -7.86
C GLY A 40 7.66 1.18 -7.29
N GLY A 41 8.59 0.62 -8.06
CA GLY A 41 9.92 0.27 -7.56
C GLY A 41 9.83 -0.70 -6.38
N PHE A 42 10.53 -0.40 -5.29
CA PHE A 42 10.49 -1.16 -4.02
C PHE A 42 9.58 -0.51 -2.96
N ILE A 43 8.55 0.20 -3.39
CA ILE A 43 7.54 0.82 -2.54
C ILE A 43 6.19 0.20 -2.87
N ALA A 44 5.57 -0.48 -1.90
CA ALA A 44 4.33 -1.23 -2.12
C ALA A 44 3.11 -0.35 -2.42
N GLY A 45 3.06 0.86 -1.90
CA GLY A 45 1.95 1.79 -2.10
C GLY A 45 2.01 2.98 -1.15
N LEU A 46 0.93 3.75 -1.07
CA LEU A 46 0.76 4.88 -0.15
C LEU A 46 1.87 5.95 -0.18
N PHE A 47 2.43 6.22 -1.36
CA PHE A 47 3.36 7.33 -1.60
C PHE A 47 2.82 8.30 -2.65
N GLY A 48 3.47 9.46 -2.81
CA GLY A 48 2.97 10.61 -3.57
C GLY A 48 2.37 10.27 -4.94
N TYR A 49 3.06 9.48 -5.76
CA TYR A 49 2.56 9.09 -7.09
C TYR A 49 1.31 8.19 -7.04
N MET A 50 1.21 7.31 -6.04
CA MET A 50 0.06 6.42 -5.90
C MET A 50 -1.17 7.15 -5.35
N PHE A 51 -0.98 8.20 -4.54
CA PHE A 51 -2.10 9.05 -4.14
C PHE A 51 -2.74 9.77 -5.32
N ILE A 52 -1.96 10.19 -6.32
CA ILE A 52 -2.50 10.77 -7.57
C ILE A 52 -3.37 9.74 -8.30
N ALA A 53 -2.93 8.48 -8.38
CA ALA A 53 -3.71 7.42 -8.99
C ALA A 53 -4.99 7.09 -8.21
N MET A 54 -4.95 7.11 -6.87
CA MET A 54 -6.16 6.98 -6.04
C MET A 54 -7.14 8.14 -6.26
N ASP A 55 -6.63 9.37 -6.38
CA ASP A 55 -7.44 10.57 -6.65
C ASP A 55 -8.11 10.52 -8.04
N ALA A 56 -7.39 10.02 -9.04
CA ALA A 56 -7.97 9.78 -10.36
C ALA A 56 -9.08 8.71 -10.33
N ALA A 57 -8.85 7.60 -9.63
CA ALA A 57 -9.84 6.53 -9.49
C ALA A 57 -11.14 7.02 -8.82
N ILE A 58 -11.05 7.80 -7.73
CA ILE A 58 -12.27 8.36 -7.10
C ILE A 58 -12.94 9.42 -7.99
N ALA A 59 -12.20 10.15 -8.82
CA ALA A 59 -12.77 11.11 -9.79
C ALA A 59 -13.57 10.42 -10.89
N GLU A 60 -13.22 9.19 -11.23
CA GLU A 60 -13.98 8.33 -12.15
C GLU A 60 -15.09 7.51 -11.44
N GLY A 61 -15.28 7.74 -10.14
CA GLY A 61 -16.33 7.11 -9.35
C GLY A 61 -15.98 5.74 -8.79
N TYR A 62 -14.73 5.28 -8.87
CA TYR A 62 -14.31 4.04 -8.20
C TYR A 62 -14.13 4.28 -6.70
N ALA A 63 -14.37 3.24 -5.89
CA ALA A 63 -13.69 3.13 -4.61
C ALA A 63 -12.21 2.84 -4.88
N ALA A 64 -11.29 3.56 -4.26
CA ALA A 64 -9.85 3.38 -4.46
C ALA A 64 -9.19 2.83 -3.20
N THR A 65 -8.32 1.83 -3.34
CA THR A 65 -7.56 1.29 -2.19
C THR A 65 -6.08 1.13 -2.52
N SER A 66 -5.21 1.23 -1.52
CA SER A 66 -3.78 0.95 -1.62
C SER A 66 -3.24 0.52 -0.26
N THR A 67 -2.18 -0.29 -0.24
CA THR A 67 -1.50 -0.76 0.98
C THR A 67 -0.03 -0.40 0.94
N ASN A 68 0.58 -0.12 2.09
CA ASN A 68 2.04 0.01 2.17
C ASN A 68 2.76 -1.34 2.36
N ALA A 69 2.04 -2.47 2.48
CA ALA A 69 2.61 -3.79 2.77
C ALA A 69 3.48 -3.85 4.04
N GLY A 70 3.28 -2.93 5.00
CA GLY A 70 4.17 -2.81 6.16
C GLY A 70 5.54 -2.19 5.87
N ILE A 71 5.75 -1.70 4.65
CA ILE A 71 6.99 -1.07 4.18
C ILE A 71 6.89 0.45 4.33
N TYR A 72 7.95 1.04 4.91
CA TYR A 72 8.11 2.48 5.05
C TYR A 72 9.39 2.92 4.35
N ALA A 73 9.33 3.00 3.02
CA ALA A 73 10.44 3.52 2.23
C ALA A 73 10.62 5.02 2.50
N THR A 74 11.87 5.42 2.72
CA THR A 74 12.32 6.80 2.91
C THR A 74 12.91 7.39 1.62
N ASP A 75 13.39 6.53 0.72
CA ASP A 75 13.81 6.93 -0.63
C ASP A 75 12.61 6.91 -1.60
N ILE A 76 12.40 8.01 -2.31
CA ILE A 76 11.25 8.18 -3.22
C ILE A 76 11.26 7.22 -4.43
N ASN A 77 12.42 6.64 -4.76
CA ASN A 77 12.58 5.66 -5.83
C ASN A 77 12.72 4.23 -5.29
N GLY A 78 12.60 4.03 -3.97
CA GLY A 78 12.82 2.74 -3.31
C GLY A 78 14.29 2.31 -3.27
N GLY A 79 15.23 3.27 -3.35
CA GLY A 79 16.67 3.00 -3.25
C GLY A 79 17.14 2.46 -1.90
N ASP A 80 16.27 2.47 -0.89
CA ASP A 80 16.51 2.00 0.47
C ASP A 80 15.86 0.65 0.76
N ALA A 81 15.52 -0.14 -0.26
CA ALA A 81 14.87 -1.44 -0.09
C ALA A 81 15.60 -2.38 0.89
N TYR A 82 16.93 -2.28 0.96
CA TYR A 82 17.76 -3.07 1.89
C TYR A 82 17.39 -2.86 3.37
N THR A 83 16.74 -1.74 3.71
CA THR A 83 16.34 -1.41 5.09
C THR A 83 15.16 -2.22 5.59
N TRP A 84 14.31 -2.75 4.69
CA TRP A 84 13.15 -3.57 5.03
C TRP A 84 13.24 -5.00 4.47
N ALA A 85 13.96 -5.21 3.37
CA ALA A 85 14.08 -6.51 2.70
C ALA A 85 15.18 -7.40 3.30
N SER A 86 16.00 -6.89 4.21
CA SER A 86 17.16 -7.58 4.76
C SER A 86 17.25 -7.40 6.27
N LEU A 87 17.54 -8.47 7.00
CA LEU A 87 17.84 -8.43 8.44
C LEU A 87 19.30 -8.01 8.68
N GLU A 88 20.20 -8.52 7.84
CA GLU A 88 21.64 -8.25 7.82
C GLU A 88 22.21 -8.63 6.43
N PRO A 89 23.46 -8.26 6.07
CA PRO A 89 24.03 -8.58 4.78
C PRO A 89 24.02 -10.09 4.48
N GLY A 90 23.30 -10.49 3.41
CA GLY A 90 23.14 -11.89 3.01
C GLY A 90 21.99 -12.63 3.68
N ASN A 91 21.25 -11.97 4.58
CA ASN A 91 20.09 -12.53 5.27
C ASN A 91 18.83 -11.73 4.93
N VAL A 92 18.01 -12.28 4.04
CA VAL A 92 16.78 -11.66 3.54
C VAL A 92 15.67 -11.79 4.60
N ASP A 93 14.96 -10.70 4.85
CA ASP A 93 13.71 -10.76 5.59
C ASP A 93 12.61 -11.33 4.69
N THR A 94 12.53 -12.66 4.64
CA THR A 94 11.59 -13.37 3.75
C THR A 94 10.13 -13.03 4.04
N HIS A 95 9.79 -12.66 5.28
CA HIS A 95 8.44 -12.29 5.65
C HIS A 95 8.05 -10.94 5.06
N ARG A 96 8.91 -9.92 5.22
CA ARG A 96 8.66 -8.59 4.62
C ARG A 96 8.67 -8.65 3.09
N VAL A 97 9.49 -9.51 2.50
CA VAL A 97 9.48 -9.77 1.06
C VAL A 97 8.20 -10.48 0.61
N GLU A 98 7.65 -11.40 1.40
CA GLU A 98 6.37 -12.06 1.12
C GLU A 98 5.20 -11.07 1.16
N ASP A 99 5.15 -10.22 2.18
CA ASP A 99 4.18 -9.13 2.32
C ASP A 99 4.20 -8.22 1.08
N PHE A 100 5.39 -7.78 0.66
CA PHE A 100 5.59 -7.00 -0.56
C PHE A 100 5.17 -7.74 -1.84
N ALA A 101 5.49 -9.03 -1.94
CA ALA A 101 5.36 -9.79 -3.18
C ALA A 101 3.90 -10.12 -3.51
N TYR A 102 3.10 -10.53 -2.52
CA TYR A 102 1.72 -10.89 -2.77
C TYR A 102 0.80 -10.82 -1.55
N ARG A 103 1.33 -11.07 -0.35
CA ARG A 103 0.47 -11.38 0.79
C ARG A 103 -0.37 -10.17 1.21
N SER A 104 0.24 -9.00 1.33
CA SER A 104 -0.50 -7.79 1.75
C SER A 104 -1.48 -7.28 0.70
N LEU A 105 -1.32 -7.69 -0.57
CA LEU A 105 -2.29 -7.37 -1.62
C LEU A 105 -3.59 -8.17 -1.45
N GLY A 106 -3.51 -9.34 -0.80
CA GLY A 106 -4.63 -10.23 -0.54
C GLY A 106 -5.31 -10.06 0.82
N ASP A 107 -4.82 -9.13 1.65
CA ASP A 107 -5.42 -8.78 2.95
C ASP A 107 -6.73 -7.99 2.81
#